data_AF-A0A854Q447-F1
#
_entry.id   AF-A0A854Q447-F1
#
_cell.length_a   1.000
_cell.length_b   1.000
_cell.length_c   1.000
_cell.angle_alpha   90.00
_cell.angle_beta   90.00
_cell.angle_gamma   90.00
#
_symmetry.space_group_name_H-M   'P 1'
#
loop_
_entity.id
_entity.type
_entity.pdbx_description
1 polymer ?
#
loop_
_entity_poly.entity_id
_entity_poly.type
_entity_poly.pdbx_seq_one_letter_code
_entity_poly.pdbx_strand_id
1 'polypeptide(L)'
;MYGVRVVDLLTRQLTSSTFNRRFAVQPTNADIRRKNANFAARAQAGKRTARPPKSAQRRSVATWVLIVIGFLLVGGTVAELVRMIVMG
;
A
#
# COMPACT_ATOMS: atom_id res chain seq x y z
N MET A 1 20.38 39.68 0.22
CA MET A 1 20.70 38.77 1.35
C MET A 1 19.64 37.69 1.67
N TYR A 2 18.52 37.60 0.94
CA TYR A 2 17.47 36.58 1.21
C TYR A 2 17.67 35.24 0.47
N GLY A 3 18.34 35.23 -0.69
CA GLY A 3 18.48 34.01 -1.52
C GLY A 3 19.34 32.89 -0.91
N VAL A 4 20.41 33.24 -0.17
CA VAL A 4 21.34 32.24 0.38
C VAL A 4 20.68 31.39 1.48
N ARG A 5 19.77 31.97 2.25
CA ARG A 5 19.04 31.25 3.32
C ARG A 5 18.01 30.28 2.76
N VAL A 6 17.37 30.62 1.64
CA VAL A 6 16.37 29.77 0.99
C VAL A 6 17.04 28.57 0.30
N VAL A 7 18.20 28.79 -0.34
CA VAL A 7 18.98 27.70 -0.94
C VAL A 7 19.53 26.75 0.13
N ASP A 8 20.02 27.25 1.26
CA ASP A 8 20.49 26.41 2.38
C ASP A 8 19.32 25.63 3.04
N LEU A 9 18.15 26.25 3.19
CA LEU A 9 16.94 25.58 3.67
C LEU A 9 16.48 24.47 2.72
N LEU A 10 16.46 24.72 1.40
CA LEU A 10 16.09 23.72 0.40
C LEU A 10 17.12 22.59 0.32
N THR A 11 18.41 22.90 0.45
CA THR A 11 19.50 21.91 0.43
C THR A 11 19.44 20.99 1.66
N ARG A 12 19.10 21.51 2.85
CA ARG A 12 18.94 20.71 4.08
C ARG A 12 17.72 19.78 4.04
N GLN A 13 16.63 20.18 3.40
CA GLN A 13 15.42 19.35 3.27
C GLN A 13 15.62 18.19 2.29
N LEU A 14 16.45 18.37 1.25
CA LEU A 14 16.68 17.33 0.23
C LEU A 14 17.61 16.21 0.74
N THR A 15 18.63 16.52 1.53
CA THR A 15 19.60 15.54 2.07
C THR A 15 19.01 14.61 3.12
N SER A 16 17.98 15.05 3.85
CA SER A 16 17.39 14.28 4.96
C SER A 16 16.40 13.19 4.52
N SER A 17 15.90 13.26 3.28
CA SER A 17 14.86 12.33 2.78
C SER A 17 15.41 11.07 2.09
N THR A 18 16.65 11.10 1.59
CA THR A 18 17.24 10.03 0.77
C THR A 18 18.29 9.19 1.49
N PHE A 19 18.99 9.75 2.49
CA PHE A 19 20.03 9.02 3.25
C PHE A 19 19.46 8.04 4.31
N ASN A 20 18.21 8.24 4.73
CA ASN A 20 17.63 7.60 5.90
C ASN A 20 16.83 6.31 5.62
N ARG A 21 17.23 5.50 4.62
CA ARG A 21 16.58 4.19 4.35
C ARG A 21 17.42 2.96 4.72
N ARG A 22 18.71 3.13 5.01
CA ARG A 22 19.63 2.01 5.30
C ARG A 22 20.00 1.83 6.76
N PHE A 23 19.70 2.81 7.62
CA PHE A 23 19.90 2.71 9.06
C PHE A 23 18.52 2.74 9.71
N ALA A 24 18.13 1.66 10.37
CA ALA A 24 16.92 1.66 11.18
C ALA A 24 17.14 2.62 12.34
N VAL A 25 16.70 3.88 12.18
CA VAL A 25 16.66 4.84 13.28
C VAL A 25 15.78 4.24 14.35
N GLN A 26 16.40 3.90 15.48
CA GLN A 26 15.64 3.37 16.62
C GLN A 26 14.64 4.44 17.04
N PRO A 27 13.34 4.08 17.15
CA PRO A 27 12.33 5.05 17.52
C PRO A 27 12.65 5.61 18.91
N THR A 28 12.60 6.92 19.05
CA THR A 28 12.85 7.58 20.33
C THR A 28 11.68 7.31 21.27
N ASN A 29 11.86 7.45 22.59
CA ASN A 29 10.79 7.30 23.58
C ASN A 29 9.55 8.15 23.26
N ALA A 30 9.73 9.35 22.69
CA ALA A 30 8.63 10.19 22.22
C ALA A 30 7.84 9.56 21.06
N ASP A 31 8.53 8.91 20.11
CA ASP A 31 7.91 8.21 18.98
C ASP A 31 7.10 7.00 19.45
N ILE A 32 7.65 6.26 20.42
CA ILE A 32 6.98 5.11 21.05
C ILE A 32 5.70 5.58 21.77
N ARG A 33 5.79 6.64 22.58
CA ARG A 33 4.63 7.22 23.28
C ARG A 33 3.54 7.67 22.30
N ARG A 34 3.93 8.34 21.21
CA ARG A 34 2.99 8.78 20.18
C ARG A 34 2.30 7.61 19.48
N LYS A 35 3.02 6.53 19.17
CA LYS A 35 2.44 5.31 18.61
C LYS A 35 1.47 4.64 19.60
N ASN A 36 1.87 4.49 20.86
CA ASN A 36 1.05 3.87 21.90
C ASN A 36 -0.26 4.64 22.14
N ALA A 37 -0.22 5.98 22.16
CA ALA A 37 -1.43 6.80 22.26
C ALA A 37 -2.41 6.54 21.10
N ASN A 38 -1.89 6.41 19.87
CA ASN A 38 -2.71 6.08 18.70
C ASN A 38 -3.27 4.64 18.77
N PHE A 39 -2.51 3.68 19.29
CA PHE A 39 -3.00 2.32 19.51
C PHE A 39 -4.11 2.29 20.57
N ALA A 40 -3.93 3.00 21.69
CA ALA A 40 -4.92 3.10 22.75
C ALA A 40 -6.22 3.75 22.26
N ALA A 41 -6.14 4.86 21.52
CA ALA A 41 -7.31 5.51 20.93
C ALA A 41 -8.06 4.59 19.94
N ARG A 42 -7.33 3.81 19.13
CA ARG A 42 -7.96 2.85 18.18
C ARG A 42 -8.60 1.66 18.91
N ALA A 43 -7.99 1.18 19.99
CA ALA A 43 -8.54 0.14 20.83
C ALA A 43 -9.81 0.60 21.55
N GLN A 44 -9.81 1.82 22.12
CA GLN A 44 -10.99 2.44 22.72
C GLN A 44 -12.12 2.67 21.70
N ALA A 45 -11.78 3.01 20.46
CA ALA A 45 -12.75 3.13 19.36
C ALA A 45 -13.30 1.77 18.87
N GLY A 46 -12.96 0.65 19.51
CA GLY A 46 -13.40 -0.70 19.12
C GLY A 46 -12.85 -1.17 17.77
N LYS A 47 -11.87 -0.46 17.19
CA LYS A 47 -11.31 -0.79 15.89
C LYS A 47 -10.27 -1.89 16.04
N ARG A 48 -10.25 -2.82 15.08
CA ARG A 48 -9.28 -3.92 15.05
C ARG A 48 -7.86 -3.36 15.03
N THR A 49 -7.16 -3.47 16.16
CA THR A 49 -5.81 -2.93 16.37
C THR A 49 -4.71 -3.84 15.80
N ALA A 50 -5.07 -5.06 15.42
CA ALA A 50 -4.19 -5.97 14.72
C ALA A 50 -3.90 -5.44 13.30
N ARG A 51 -2.65 -5.07 13.07
CA ARG A 51 -2.20 -4.66 11.73
C ARG A 51 -2.29 -5.88 10.79
N PRO A 52 -2.99 -5.79 9.65
CA PRO A 52 -3.02 -6.90 8.71
C PRO A 52 -1.61 -7.19 8.21
N PRO A 53 -1.24 -8.47 8.03
CA PRO A 53 0.05 -8.83 7.48
C PRO A 53 0.15 -8.32 6.04
N LYS A 54 1.33 -7.84 5.63
CA LYS A 54 1.55 -7.31 4.26
C LYS A 54 1.18 -8.33 3.17
N SER A 55 1.22 -9.62 3.47
CA SER A 55 0.80 -10.72 2.58
C SER A 55 -0.71 -10.73 2.32
N ALA A 56 -1.54 -10.35 3.29
CA ALA A 56 -3.00 -10.33 3.13
C ALA A 56 -3.45 -9.29 2.09
N GLN A 57 -2.76 -8.15 2.03
CA GLN A 57 -3.06 -7.11 1.03
C GLN A 57 -2.71 -7.57 -0.39
N ARG A 58 -1.58 -8.27 -0.57
CA ARG A 58 -1.15 -8.79 -1.88
C ARG A 58 -2.05 -9.93 -2.38
N ARG A 59 -2.58 -10.75 -1.47
CA ARG A 59 -3.46 -11.87 -1.80
C ARG A 59 -4.73 -11.41 -2.52
N SER A 60 -5.31 -10.28 -2.10
CA SER A 60 -6.56 -9.77 -2.70
C SER A 60 -6.41 -9.40 -4.18
N VAL A 61 -5.30 -8.75 -4.56
CA VAL A 61 -5.04 -8.38 -5.96
C VAL A 61 -4.86 -9.61 -6.84
N ALA A 62 -4.09 -10.60 -6.38
CA ALA A 62 -3.88 -11.84 -7.11
C ALA A 62 -5.19 -12.59 -7.36
N THR A 63 -6.10 -12.63 -6.37
CA THR A 63 -7.42 -13.27 -6.52
C THR A 63 -8.25 -12.61 -7.62
N TRP A 64 -8.31 -11.27 -7.68
CA TRP A 64 -9.07 -10.56 -8.72
C TRP A 64 -8.52 -10.82 -10.13
N VAL A 65 -7.19 -10.84 -10.27
CA VAL A 65 -6.54 -11.16 -11.56
C VAL A 65 -6.92 -12.57 -12.03
N LEU A 66 -6.89 -13.56 -11.12
CA LEU A 66 -7.26 -14.93 -11.47
C LEU A 66 -8.73 -15.05 -11.86
N ILE A 67 -9.64 -14.34 -11.18
CA ILE A 67 -11.07 -14.32 -11.52
C ILE A 67 -11.28 -13.77 -12.93
N VAL A 68 -10.65 -12.63 -13.26
CA VAL A 68 -10.79 -12.00 -14.58
C VAL A 68 -10.26 -12.91 -15.68
N ILE A 69 -9.07 -13.51 -15.49
CA ILE A 69 -8.50 -14.44 -16.46
C ILE A 69 -9.43 -15.66 -16.64
N GLY A 70 -9.93 -16.24 -15.55
CA GLY A 70 -10.85 -17.37 -15.61
C GLY A 70 -12.14 -17.03 -16.36
N PHE A 71 -12.72 -15.85 -16.10
CA PHE A 71 -13.93 -15.38 -16.78
C PHE A 71 -13.69 -15.16 -18.28
N LEU A 72 -12.58 -14.54 -18.66
CA LEU A 72 -12.25 -14.31 -20.07
C LEU A 72 -12.02 -15.62 -20.82
N LEU A 73 -11.35 -16.59 -20.20
CA LEU A 73 -11.13 -17.91 -20.79
C LEU A 73 -12.47 -18.60 -21.01
N VAL A 74 -13.26 -18.82 -19.95
CA VAL A 74 -14.53 -19.55 -20.04
C VAL A 74 -15.55 -18.80 -20.90
N GLY A 75 -15.69 -17.49 -20.70
CA GLY A 75 -16.62 -16.65 -21.45
C GLY A 75 -16.28 -16.59 -22.93
N GLY A 76 -15.00 -16.52 -23.28
CA GLY A 76 -14.53 -16.58 -24.66
C GLY A 76 -14.87 -17.92 -25.32
N THR A 77 -14.62 -19.06 -24.64
CA THR A 77 -14.98 -20.37 -25.18
C THR A 77 -16.49 -20.52 -25.34
N VAL A 78 -17.28 -20.07 -24.36
CA VAL A 78 -18.74 -20.14 -24.43
C VAL A 78 -19.28 -19.28 -25.57
N ALA A 79 -18.77 -18.06 -25.73
CA ALA A 79 -19.17 -17.18 -26.83
C ALA A 79 -18.87 -17.81 -28.20
N GLU A 80 -17.71 -18.45 -28.35
CA GLU A 80 -17.33 -19.12 -29.59
C GLU A 80 -18.22 -20.34 -29.86
N LEU A 81 -18.53 -21.14 -28.83
CA LEU A 81 -19.45 -22.28 -28.96
C LEU A 81 -20.85 -21.84 -29.36
N VAL A 82 -21.38 -20.77 -28.75
CA VAL A 82 -22.69 -20.20 -29.12
C VAL A 82 -22.66 -19.70 -30.57
N ARG A 83 -21.59 -19.01 -30.96
CA ARG A 83 -21.40 -18.56 -32.34
C ARG A 83 -21.42 -19.75 -33.31
N MET A 84 -20.74 -20.85 -33.00
CA MET A 84 -20.76 -22.05 -33.84
C MET A 84 -22.16 -22.69 -33.92
N ILE A 85 -22.93 -22.70 -32.84
CA ILE A 85 -24.27 -23.32 -32.82
C ILE A 85 -25.33 -22.44 -33.50
N VAL A 86 -25.23 -21.12 -33.37
CA VAL A 86 -26.25 -20.17 -33.85
C VAL A 86 -25.94 -19.62 -35.24
N MET A 87 -24.66 -19.49 -35.61
CA MET A 87 -24.21 -18.93 -36.89
C MET A 87 -23.48 -19.94 -37.79
N GLY A 88 -23.27 -21.17 -37.34
CA GLY A 88 -22.84 -22.30 -38.17
C GLY A 88 -24.04 -22.98 -38.81
#